data_AF-A0A2K8UD05-F1
#
_entry.id   AF-A0A2K8UD05-F1
#
_cell.length_a   1.000
_cell.length_b   1.000
_cell.length_c   1.000
_cell.angle_alpha   90.00
_cell.angle_beta   90.00
_cell.angle_gamma   90.00
#
_symmetry.space_group_name_H-M   'P 1'
#
loop_
_entity.id
_entity.type
_entity.pdbx_description
1 polymer ?
#
loop_
_entity_poly.entity_id
_entity_poly.type
_entity_poly.pdbx_seq_one_letter_code
_entity_poly.pdbx_strand_id
1 'polypeptide(L)'
;MVGGSVPAVAAASVSYRVVVRRNAELDIAGAIHWYQERRRGLGSEFHAQFSRTIERLADNPLIYPVVYRGVRRAVLHRFPYLVWYRVQDSVVTVLACTHAKRHPDMARTRLADQ
;
A
#
# COMPACT_ATOMS: atom_id res chain seq x y z
N MET A 1 -29.71 -32.61 -8.92
CA MET A 1 -28.72 -31.56 -9.24
C MET A 1 -29.48 -30.31 -9.66
N VAL A 2 -29.77 -29.41 -8.73
CA VAL A 2 -30.33 -28.09 -9.08
C VAL A 2 -29.19 -27.10 -9.00
N GLY A 3 -28.59 -26.81 -10.15
CA GLY A 3 -27.57 -25.77 -10.30
C GLY A 3 -28.24 -24.41 -10.18
N GLY A 4 -28.19 -23.84 -8.98
CA GLY A 4 -28.47 -22.42 -8.79
C GLY A 4 -27.30 -21.63 -9.37
N SER A 5 -27.46 -21.09 -10.58
CA SER A 5 -26.62 -20.01 -11.08
C SER A 5 -26.79 -18.82 -10.15
N VAL A 6 -25.80 -18.63 -9.27
CA VAL A 6 -25.66 -17.37 -8.55
C VAL A 6 -25.34 -16.32 -9.61
N PRO A 7 -26.14 -15.24 -9.76
CA PRO A 7 -25.74 -14.18 -10.66
C PRO A 7 -24.42 -13.62 -10.13
N ALA A 8 -23.41 -13.53 -11.00
CA ALA A 8 -22.26 -12.71 -10.75
C ALA A 8 -22.79 -11.29 -10.63
N VAL A 9 -22.95 -10.80 -9.39
CA VAL A 9 -23.17 -9.39 -9.12
C VAL A 9 -22.03 -8.68 -9.82
N ALA A 10 -22.34 -7.98 -10.91
CA ALA A 10 -21.43 -7.07 -11.55
C ALA A 10 -21.01 -6.08 -10.45
N ALA A 11 -19.80 -6.25 -9.94
CA ALA A 11 -19.28 -5.38 -8.90
C ALA A 11 -19.24 -3.99 -9.51
N ALA A 12 -20.16 -3.12 -9.08
CA ALA A 12 -20.05 -1.70 -9.32
C ALA A 12 -18.61 -1.31 -8.96
N SER A 13 -17.89 -0.66 -9.88
CA SER A 13 -16.51 -0.26 -9.67
C SER A 13 -16.46 0.86 -8.64
N VAL A 14 -16.59 0.51 -7.36
CA VAL A 14 -16.35 1.44 -6.27
C VAL A 14 -14.82 1.55 -6.16
N SER A 15 -14.26 2.48 -6.92
CA SER A 15 -12.86 2.87 -6.77
C SER A 15 -12.72 3.62 -5.45
N TYR A 16 -11.89 3.11 -4.54
CA TYR A 16 -11.58 3.76 -3.28
C TYR A 16 -10.71 4.99 -3.52
N ARG A 17 -10.96 6.05 -2.77
CA ARG A 17 -10.07 7.22 -2.75
C ARG A 17 -8.84 6.91 -1.94
N VAL A 18 -7.65 7.07 -2.52
CA VAL A 18 -6.39 6.89 -1.79
C VAL A 18 -5.84 8.23 -1.30
N VAL A 19 -5.48 8.28 -0.01
CA VAL A 19 -4.84 9.43 0.65
C VAL A 19 -3.51 8.98 1.22
N VAL A 20 -2.44 9.72 0.90
CA VAL A 20 -1.11 9.45 1.43
C VAL A 20 -0.81 10.42 2.56
N ARG A 21 -0.48 9.91 3.76
CA ARG A 21 -0.10 10.73 4.91
C ARG A 21 1.28 11.32 4.68
N ARG A 22 1.53 12.50 5.28
CA ARG A 22 2.82 13.19 5.17
C ARG A 22 4.03 12.31 5.54
N ASN A 23 3.91 11.49 6.58
CA ASN A 23 4.98 10.57 6.97
C ASN A 23 5.28 9.53 5.87
N ALA A 24 4.25 9.00 5.22
CA ALA A 24 4.42 8.10 4.10
C ALA A 24 5.06 8.80 2.90
N GLU A 25 4.67 10.05 2.60
CA GLU A 25 5.30 10.85 1.53
C GLU A 25 6.80 11.01 1.77
N LEU A 26 7.20 11.31 3.01
CA LEU A 26 8.62 11.46 3.39
C LEU A 26 9.38 10.14 3.24
N ASP A 27 8.78 9.02 3.69
CA ASP A 27 9.37 7.70 3.53
C ASP A 27 9.57 7.35 2.02
N ILE A 28 8.58 7.65 1.18
CA ILE A 28 8.62 7.43 -0.27
C ILE A 28 9.68 8.31 -0.93
N ALA A 29 9.70 9.60 -0.62
CA ALA A 29 10.69 10.54 -1.16
C ALA A 29 12.12 10.12 -0.79
N GLY A 30 12.33 9.72 0.47
CA GLY A 30 13.61 9.19 0.93
C GLY A 30 14.03 7.92 0.18
N ALA A 31 13.09 7.01 -0.09
CA ALA A 31 13.35 5.79 -0.85
C ALA A 31 13.70 6.08 -2.33
N ILE A 32 12.97 6.99 -2.98
CA ILE A 32 13.23 7.41 -4.37
C ILE A 32 14.63 8.00 -4.48
N HIS A 33 14.96 8.95 -3.60
CA HIS A 33 16.27 9.58 -3.54
C HIS A 33 17.37 8.53 -3.35
N TRP A 34 17.19 7.66 -2.35
CA TRP A 34 18.13 6.58 -2.06
C TRP A 34 18.36 5.74 -3.31
N TYR A 35 17.33 5.19 -3.95
CA TYR A 35 17.51 4.34 -5.12
C TYR A 35 18.12 5.07 -6.31
N GLN A 36 17.79 6.34 -6.53
CA GLN A 36 18.34 7.13 -7.61
C GLN A 36 19.86 7.31 -7.50
N GLU A 37 20.38 7.49 -6.28
CA GLU A 37 21.83 7.56 -6.03
C GLU A 37 22.55 6.23 -6.32
N ARG A 38 21.88 5.08 -6.18
CA ARG A 38 22.50 3.77 -6.39
C ARG A 38 22.65 3.45 -7.87
N ARG A 39 21.66 3.81 -8.66
CA ARG A 39 21.65 3.60 -10.10
C ARG A 39 20.67 4.57 -10.74
N ARG A 40 21.13 5.31 -11.75
CA ARG A 40 20.27 6.19 -12.55
C ARG A 40 19.02 5.43 -13.02
N GLY A 41 17.84 5.98 -12.73
CA GLY A 41 16.54 5.43 -13.11
C GLY A 41 15.91 4.48 -12.10
N LEU A 42 16.66 3.98 -11.10
CA LEU A 42 16.13 3.07 -10.09
C LEU A 42 15.12 3.76 -9.15
N GLY A 43 15.30 5.07 -8.89
CA GLY A 43 14.31 5.87 -8.17
C GLY A 43 12.99 6.00 -8.93
N SER A 44 13.04 6.21 -10.24
CA SER A 44 11.84 6.23 -11.09
C SER A 44 11.14 4.88 -11.13
N GLU A 45 11.89 3.77 -11.19
CA GLU A 45 11.31 2.43 -11.13
C GLU A 45 10.64 2.15 -9.77
N PHE A 46 11.20 2.67 -8.67
CA PHE A 46 10.58 2.63 -7.34
C PHE A 46 9.25 3.37 -7.31
N HIS A 47 9.24 4.63 -7.77
CA HIS A 47 8.04 5.43 -7.86
C HIS A 47 6.96 4.75 -8.72
N ALA A 48 7.34 4.18 -9.86
CA ALA A 48 6.43 3.46 -10.73
C ALA A 48 5.84 2.20 -10.06
N GLN A 49 6.65 1.46 -9.30
CA GLN A 49 6.11 0.32 -8.54
C GLN A 49 5.15 0.77 -7.43
N PHE A 50 5.49 1.83 -6.71
CA PHE A 50 4.60 2.41 -5.69
C PHE A 50 3.27 2.85 -6.30
N SER A 51 3.30 3.57 -7.42
CA SER A 51 2.10 4.04 -8.13
C SER A 51 1.17 2.87 -8.51
N ARG A 52 1.72 1.79 -9.09
CA ARG A 52 0.97 0.57 -9.40
C ARG A 52 0.37 -0.10 -8.16
N THR A 53 1.07 -0.04 -7.03
CA THR A 53 0.51 -0.54 -5.76
C THR A 53 -0.65 0.33 -5.30
N ILE A 54 -0.57 1.66 -5.43
CA ILE A 54 -1.66 2.57 -5.08
C ILE A 54 -2.89 2.36 -5.97
N GLU A 55 -2.71 2.20 -7.28
CA GLU A 55 -3.80 1.86 -8.22
C GLU A 55 -4.52 0.58 -7.78
N ARG A 56 -3.77 -0.48 -7.46
CA ARG A 56 -4.34 -1.73 -6.95
C ARG A 56 -5.11 -1.54 -5.63
N LEU A 57 -4.62 -0.68 -4.75
CA LEU A 57 -5.33 -0.37 -3.51
C LEU A 57 -6.57 0.48 -3.75
N ALA A 58 -6.62 1.32 -4.79
CA ALA A 58 -7.83 2.02 -5.17
C ALA A 58 -8.90 1.03 -5.67
N ASP A 59 -8.51 0.03 -6.45
CA ASP A 59 -9.45 -0.94 -7.03
C ASP A 59 -9.91 -2.01 -6.03
N ASN A 60 -8.98 -2.52 -5.22
CA ASN A 60 -9.28 -3.60 -4.28
C ASN A 60 -8.40 -3.52 -3.02
N PRO A 61 -8.71 -2.60 -2.08
CA PRO A 61 -7.91 -2.41 -0.88
C PRO A 61 -8.10 -3.52 0.16
N LEU A 62 -9.04 -4.44 -0.03
CA LEU A 62 -9.31 -5.51 0.94
C LEU A 62 -8.53 -6.80 0.64
N ILE A 63 -7.79 -6.87 -0.49
CA ILE A 63 -7.02 -8.07 -0.89
C ILE A 63 -5.90 -8.45 0.08
N TYR A 64 -5.35 -7.49 0.82
CA TYR A 64 -4.26 -7.77 1.76
C TYR A 64 -4.83 -7.98 3.16
N PRO A 65 -4.35 -8.99 3.92
CA PRO A 65 -4.86 -9.27 5.26
C PRO A 65 -4.57 -8.13 6.23
N VAL A 66 -5.44 -8.01 7.25
CA VAL A 66 -5.21 -7.12 8.39
C VAL A 66 -4.08 -7.71 9.25
N VAL A 67 -3.11 -6.87 9.59
CA VAL A 67 -1.95 -7.23 10.42
C VAL A 67 -2.16 -6.80 11.87
N TYR A 68 -2.72 -5.60 12.10
CA TYR A 68 -2.95 -5.07 13.45
C TYR A 68 -3.97 -3.92 13.44
N ARG A 69 -4.97 -3.92 14.33
CA ARG A 69 -5.96 -2.82 14.51
C ARG A 69 -6.51 -2.23 13.19
N GLY A 70 -6.86 -3.08 12.23
CA GLY A 70 -7.38 -2.66 10.92
C GLY A 70 -6.33 -2.18 9.91
N VAL A 71 -5.06 -2.11 10.30
CA VAL A 71 -3.93 -1.84 9.41
C VAL A 71 -3.63 -3.07 8.56
N ARG A 72 -3.46 -2.84 7.26
CA ARG A 72 -3.06 -3.81 6.24
C ARG A 72 -1.67 -3.45 5.71
N ARG A 73 -0.97 -4.42 5.10
CA ARG A 73 0.32 -4.18 4.43
C ARG A 73 0.32 -4.71 3.00
N ALA A 74 0.76 -3.89 2.06
CA ALA A 74 1.08 -4.30 0.70
C ALA A 74 2.60 -4.39 0.52
N VAL A 75 3.06 -5.32 -0.31
CA VAL A 75 4.48 -5.52 -0.60
C VAL A 75 4.83 -4.93 -1.96
N LEU A 76 5.89 -4.14 -2.02
CA LEU A 76 6.43 -3.62 -3.27
C LEU A 76 7.37 -4.66 -3.89
N HIS A 77 6.88 -5.74 -4.49
CA HIS A 77 7.68 -6.95 -4.85
C HIS A 77 9.10 -6.80 -5.45
N ARG A 78 9.44 -5.68 -6.11
CA ARG A 78 10.78 -5.45 -6.71
C ARG A 78 11.72 -4.74 -5.73
N PHE A 79 11.17 -4.15 -4.69
CA PHE A 79 11.89 -3.45 -3.64
C PHE A 79 11.55 -4.06 -2.27
N PRO A 80 12.49 -4.17 -1.34
CA PRO A 80 12.22 -4.67 0.01
C PRO A 80 11.46 -3.63 0.85
N TYR A 81 10.30 -3.15 0.39
CA TYR A 81 9.47 -2.13 1.05
C TYR A 81 8.03 -2.61 1.25
N LEU A 82 7.43 -2.12 2.33
CA LEU A 82 6.06 -2.40 2.76
C LEU A 82 5.27 -1.10 2.80
N VAL A 83 4.11 -1.08 2.16
CA VAL A 83 3.15 0.02 2.24
C VAL A 83 2.11 -0.34 3.29
N TRP A 84 2.06 0.44 4.36
CA TRP A 84 1.10 0.26 5.46
C TRP A 84 -0.09 1.18 5.25
N TYR A 85 -1.30 0.64 5.31
CA TYR A 85 -2.50 1.41 5.05
C TYR A 85 -3.70 0.92 5.87
N ARG A 86 -4.71 1.76 6.03
CA ARG A 86 -6.01 1.41 6.59
C ARG A 86 -7.09 1.70 5.57
N VAL A 87 -8.20 0.99 5.69
CA VAL A 87 -9.41 1.21 4.89
C VAL A 87 -10.51 1.61 5.85
N GLN A 88 -11.11 2.77 5.63
CA GLN A 88 -12.26 3.26 6.37
C GLN A 88 -13.26 3.82 5.35
N ASP A 89 -14.49 3.32 5.41
CA ASP A 89 -15.53 3.60 4.41
C ASP A 89 -15.01 3.33 2.98
N SER A 90 -14.97 4.34 2.12
CA SER A 90 -14.42 4.28 0.76
C SER A 90 -13.06 4.96 0.63
N VAL A 91 -12.32 5.11 1.73
CA VAL A 91 -11.01 5.78 1.78
C VAL A 91 -9.91 4.82 2.22
N VAL A 92 -8.84 4.79 1.42
CA VAL A 92 -7.59 4.12 1.73
C VAL A 92 -6.61 5.15 2.22
N THR A 93 -6.20 5.05 3.49
CA THR A 93 -5.19 5.96 4.06
C THR A 93 -3.86 5.24 4.16
N VAL A 94 -2.88 5.66 3.36
CA VAL A 94 -1.50 5.18 3.43
C VAL A 94 -0.80 5.87 4.59
N LEU A 95 -0.38 5.07 5.57
CA LEU A 95 0.16 5.53 6.84
C LEU A 95 1.69 5.65 6.81
N ALA A 96 2.37 4.70 6.16
CA ALA A 96 3.83 4.65 6.08
C ALA A 96 4.31 3.78 4.90
N CYS A 97 5.57 3.98 4.46
CA CYS A 97 6.23 3.15 3.45
C CYS A 97 7.62 2.70 3.95
N THR A 98 7.72 1.56 4.61
CA THR A 98 8.93 1.19 5.36
C THR A 98 9.76 0.13 4.65
N HIS A 99 11.08 0.23 4.74
CA HIS A 99 11.99 -0.82 4.27
C HIS A 99 11.89 -2.08 5.16
N ALA A 100 11.44 -3.19 4.59
CA ALA A 100 11.09 -4.44 5.26
C ALA A 100 12.21 -5.03 6.13
N LYS A 101 13.46 -4.89 5.69
CA LYS A 101 14.63 -5.44 6.43
C LYS A 101 15.29 -4.47 7.41
N ARG A 102 15.06 -3.16 7.29
CA ARG A 102 15.79 -2.15 8.08
C ARG A 102 15.02 -1.68 9.31
N HIS A 103 13.69 -1.72 9.26
CA HIS A 103 12.85 -1.13 10.29
C HIS A 103 11.59 -1.97 10.59
N PRO A 104 11.73 -3.22 11.08
CA PRO A 104 10.56 -4.04 11.42
C PRO A 104 9.72 -3.43 12.55
N ASP A 105 10.37 -2.80 13.54
CA ASP A 105 9.67 -2.26 14.73
C ASP A 105 9.15 -0.84 14.54
N MET A 106 9.72 -0.07 13.61
CA MET A 106 9.33 1.33 13.39
C MET A 106 7.90 1.44 12.84
N ALA A 107 7.42 0.41 12.14
CA ALA A 107 6.01 0.30 11.76
C ALA A 107 5.12 0.22 13.01
N ARG A 108 5.46 -0.59 14.02
CA ARG A 108 4.63 -0.73 15.23
C ARG A 108 4.53 0.58 16.01
N THR A 109 5.64 1.28 16.21
CA THR A 109 5.65 2.56 16.93
C THR A 109 4.86 3.63 16.18
N ARG A 110 5.06 3.78 14.86
CA ARG A 110 4.37 4.81 14.06
C ARG A 110 2.89 4.51 13.78
N LEU A 111 2.47 3.25 13.89
CA LEU A 111 1.08 2.82 13.71
C LEU A 111 0.28 2.80 15.02
N ALA A 112 0.94 2.82 16.18
CA ALA A 112 0.26 2.85 17.48
C ALA A 112 -0.39 4.21 17.77
N ASP A 113 0.18 5.30 17.23
CA ASP A 113 -0.23 6.69 17.48
C ASP A 113 -1.11 7.28 16.35
N GLN A 114 -1.65 6.45 15.43
CA GLN A 114 -2.42 6.89 14.25
C GLN A 114 -3.81 6.26 14.09
#